data_AF-A0A1J5KZH0-F1
#
_entry.id   AF-A0A1J5KZH0-F1
#
_cell.length_a   1.000
_cell.length_b   1.000
_cell.length_c   1.000
_cell.angle_alpha   90.00
_cell.angle_beta   90.00
_cell.angle_gamma   90.00
#
_symmetry.space_group_name_H-M   'P 1'
#
loop_
_entity.id
_entity.type
_entity.pdbx_description
1 polymer ?
#
loop_
_entity_poly.entity_id
_entity_poly.type
_entity_poly.pdbx_seq_one_letter_code
_entity_poly.pdbx_strand_id
1 'polypeptide(L)'
;MVLLRNLFIAFILIATTSCGQSKEEEADARMVSAENLLTRGQCDEALSKMTSFPARPDDARYVKLLASAYACKAGYTTTSFFTELENTNLGTGADLLSIFTTFTQAQTNTGPLDRDYIYMFKAINTLLFSGTVSTAENPAAAFRAQDFTTEKADEINSFLLFLSFVELGKYFYHYGTTDSTGVKGGAGAAVCMHSYANIANINVVLGAGASGSCTAAGQAGHADLNDGGDIHLERACQGIVLFNNFKDVLLNLTFSSSAIDLSDLIDDINTAFAALLTDVSDSSIAEVRSVSLCEANFATNNNDLQIYFAYIFEILHSR
;
A
#
# COMPACT_ATOMS: atom_id res chain seq x y z
N MET A 1 -0.14 -71.49 -6.14
CA MET A 1 -0.17 -70.48 -5.05
C MET A 1 0.75 -69.28 -5.28
N VAL A 2 1.96 -69.43 -5.82
CA VAL A 2 2.91 -68.31 -6.04
C VAL A 2 2.40 -67.27 -7.05
N LEU A 3 1.74 -67.70 -8.14
CA LEU A 3 1.16 -66.80 -9.15
C LEU A 3 0.01 -65.94 -8.61
N LEU A 4 -0.84 -66.50 -7.74
CA LEU A 4 -1.95 -65.77 -7.12
C LEU A 4 -1.44 -64.71 -6.13
N ARG A 5 -0.36 -65.00 -5.42
CA ARG A 5 0.31 -64.08 -4.49
C ARG A 5 0.92 -62.89 -5.21
N ASN A 6 1.56 -63.12 -6.37
CA ASN A 6 2.17 -62.07 -7.17
C ASN A 6 1.14 -61.17 -7.86
N LEU A 7 0.00 -61.73 -8.29
CA LEU A 7 -1.14 -60.95 -8.81
C LEU A 7 -1.81 -60.09 -7.73
N PHE A 8 -1.92 -60.59 -6.50
CA PHE A 8 -2.47 -59.83 -5.38
C PHE A 8 -1.56 -58.67 -4.96
N ILE A 9 -0.23 -58.88 -4.96
CA ILE A 9 0.75 -57.82 -4.69
C ILE A 9 0.74 -56.74 -5.78
N ALA A 10 0.62 -57.12 -7.06
CA ALA A 10 0.48 -56.17 -8.17
C ALA A 10 -0.83 -55.37 -8.09
N PHE A 11 -1.95 -55.99 -7.71
CA PHE A 11 -3.23 -55.31 -7.52
C PHE A 11 -3.20 -54.34 -6.33
N ILE A 12 -2.51 -54.69 -5.24
CA ILE A 12 -2.30 -53.80 -4.09
C ILE A 12 -1.40 -52.61 -4.49
N LEU A 13 -0.32 -52.85 -5.26
CA LEU A 13 0.55 -51.77 -5.75
C LEU A 13 -0.17 -50.78 -6.67
N ILE A 14 -1.07 -51.26 -7.54
CA ILE A 14 -1.93 -50.43 -8.40
C ILE A 14 -3.03 -49.72 -7.58
N ALA A 15 -3.52 -50.33 -6.50
CA ALA A 15 -4.48 -49.69 -5.59
C ALA A 15 -3.84 -48.62 -4.68
N THR A 16 -2.52 -48.67 -4.47
CA THR A 16 -1.77 -47.66 -3.69
C THR A 16 -1.23 -46.49 -4.52
N THR A 17 -1.28 -46.56 -5.86
CA THR A 17 -1.20 -45.35 -6.71
C THR A 17 -2.56 -44.65 -6.67
N SER A 18 -2.88 -44.15 -5.48
CA SER A 18 -4.06 -43.38 -5.13
C SER A 18 -4.37 -42.31 -6.18
N CYS A 19 -5.58 -42.33 -6.72
CA CYS A 19 -6.24 -41.23 -7.44
C CYS A 19 -6.55 -40.04 -6.50
N GLY A 20 -5.60 -39.66 -5.63
CA GLY A 20 -5.70 -38.44 -4.85
C GLY A 20 -5.27 -37.27 -5.73
N GLN A 21 -6.00 -36.16 -5.70
CA GLN A 21 -5.55 -34.94 -6.37
C GLN A 21 -4.12 -34.62 -5.94
N SER A 22 -3.29 -34.21 -6.89
CA SER A 22 -1.96 -33.70 -6.54
C SER A 22 -2.09 -32.43 -5.69
N LYS A 23 -1.04 -32.04 -4.97
CA LYS A 23 -1.05 -30.79 -4.19
C LYS A 23 -1.28 -29.58 -5.09
N GLU A 24 -0.79 -29.65 -6.31
CA GLU A 24 -0.96 -28.66 -7.37
C GLU A 24 -2.41 -28.60 -7.84
N GLU A 25 -3.05 -29.74 -8.08
CA GLU A 25 -4.48 -29.80 -8.45
C GLU A 25 -5.38 -29.29 -7.32
N GLU A 26 -5.06 -29.60 -6.06
CA GLU A 26 -5.81 -29.05 -4.93
C GLU A 26 -5.64 -27.53 -4.87
N ALA A 27 -4.40 -27.01 -4.96
CA ALA A 27 -4.14 -25.57 -4.94
C ALA A 27 -4.89 -24.85 -6.07
N ASP A 28 -4.89 -25.39 -7.29
CA ASP A 28 -5.62 -24.83 -8.42
C ASP A 28 -7.13 -24.81 -8.17
N ALA A 29 -7.70 -25.91 -7.69
CA ALA A 29 -9.13 -25.99 -7.34
C ALA A 29 -9.51 -24.96 -6.26
N ARG A 30 -8.64 -24.71 -5.28
CA ARG A 30 -8.84 -23.69 -4.24
C ARG A 30 -8.79 -22.27 -4.82
N MET A 31 -7.85 -21.98 -5.71
CA MET A 31 -7.74 -20.68 -6.39
C MET A 31 -8.96 -20.40 -7.26
N VAL A 32 -9.42 -21.37 -8.06
CA VAL A 32 -10.68 -21.26 -8.83
C VAL A 32 -11.88 -21.03 -7.91
N SER A 33 -11.94 -21.72 -6.77
CA SER A 33 -13.01 -21.49 -5.79
C SER A 33 -12.94 -20.08 -5.21
N ALA A 34 -11.75 -19.57 -4.91
CA ALA A 34 -11.58 -18.22 -4.37
C ALA A 34 -11.99 -17.15 -5.40
N GLU A 35 -11.62 -17.29 -6.66
CA GLU A 35 -12.06 -16.42 -7.76
C GLU A 35 -13.58 -16.31 -7.81
N ASN A 36 -14.29 -17.44 -7.80
CA ASN A 36 -15.75 -17.47 -7.84
C ASN A 36 -16.39 -16.79 -6.61
N LEU A 37 -15.78 -16.93 -5.44
CA LEU A 37 -16.24 -16.28 -4.21
C LEU A 37 -16.02 -14.77 -4.28
N LEU A 38 -14.87 -14.31 -4.79
CA LEU A 38 -14.56 -12.90 -4.99
C LEU A 38 -15.54 -12.24 -5.97
N THR A 39 -15.90 -12.90 -7.07
CA THR A 39 -16.91 -12.40 -8.02
C THR A 39 -18.28 -12.18 -7.36
N ARG A 40 -18.58 -12.90 -6.28
CA ARG A 40 -19.84 -12.80 -5.52
C ARG A 40 -19.74 -11.89 -4.29
N GLY A 41 -18.60 -11.25 -4.05
CA GLY A 41 -18.34 -10.44 -2.85
C GLY A 41 -18.22 -11.26 -1.56
N GLN A 42 -17.99 -12.57 -1.64
CA GLN A 42 -17.83 -13.47 -0.49
C GLN A 42 -16.37 -13.45 0.02
N CYS A 43 -15.95 -12.29 0.54
CA CYS A 43 -14.55 -12.00 0.85
C CYS A 43 -13.97 -12.91 1.95
N ASP A 44 -14.75 -13.19 2.99
CA ASP A 44 -14.31 -14.03 4.12
C ASP A 44 -14.07 -15.48 3.70
N GLU A 45 -14.99 -16.03 2.91
CA GLU A 45 -14.84 -17.37 2.36
C GLU A 45 -13.69 -17.42 1.35
N ALA A 46 -13.53 -16.41 0.50
CA ALA A 46 -12.41 -16.33 -0.44
C ALA A 46 -11.06 -16.32 0.28
N LEU A 47 -10.92 -15.47 1.31
CA LEU A 47 -9.71 -15.41 2.12
C LEU A 47 -9.43 -16.75 2.82
N SER A 48 -10.46 -17.34 3.43
CA SER A 48 -10.38 -18.66 4.06
C SER A 48 -9.90 -19.75 3.08
N LYS A 49 -10.38 -19.73 1.83
CA LYS A 49 -9.89 -20.63 0.77
C LYS A 49 -8.42 -20.40 0.47
N MET A 50 -8.00 -19.15 0.27
CA MET A 50 -6.62 -18.81 -0.09
C MET A 50 -5.60 -19.12 1.03
N THR A 51 -6.01 -19.05 2.29
CA THR A 51 -5.16 -19.39 3.44
C THR A 51 -5.24 -20.86 3.86
N SER A 52 -6.08 -21.68 3.20
CA SER A 52 -6.27 -23.09 3.56
C SER A 52 -5.21 -24.04 3.00
N PHE A 53 -4.30 -23.55 2.16
CA PHE A 53 -3.21 -24.31 1.57
C PHE A 53 -1.88 -23.53 1.68
N PRO A 54 -0.73 -24.20 1.50
CA PRO A 54 0.58 -23.55 1.65
C PRO A 54 0.72 -22.31 0.76
N ALA A 55 1.39 -21.28 1.29
CA ALA A 55 1.66 -20.06 0.54
C ALA A 55 2.51 -20.33 -0.71
N ARG A 56 2.20 -19.60 -1.79
CA ARG A 56 2.87 -19.71 -3.10
C ARG A 56 3.27 -18.31 -3.57
N PRO A 57 4.22 -17.64 -2.90
CA PRO A 57 4.59 -16.27 -3.23
C PRO A 57 5.18 -16.13 -4.65
N ASP A 58 5.70 -17.22 -5.22
CA ASP A 58 6.20 -17.36 -6.59
C ASP A 58 5.10 -17.59 -7.65
N ASP A 59 3.83 -17.70 -7.24
CA ASP A 59 2.68 -17.83 -8.14
C ASP A 59 1.90 -16.51 -8.20
N ALA A 60 2.02 -15.78 -9.32
CA ALA A 60 1.34 -14.50 -9.52
C ALA A 60 -0.19 -14.60 -9.38
N ARG A 61 -0.80 -15.73 -9.73
CA ARG A 61 -2.25 -15.92 -9.56
C ARG A 61 -2.58 -16.04 -8.08
N TYR A 62 -1.81 -16.82 -7.33
CA TYR A 62 -1.96 -16.93 -5.87
C TYR A 62 -1.85 -15.55 -5.20
N VAL A 63 -0.79 -14.81 -5.50
CA VAL A 63 -0.50 -13.49 -4.94
C VAL A 63 -1.64 -12.52 -5.21
N LYS A 64 -2.07 -12.39 -6.47
CA LYS A 64 -3.18 -11.50 -6.83
C LYS A 64 -4.49 -11.90 -6.18
N LEU A 65 -4.80 -13.20 -6.07
CA LEU A 65 -6.04 -13.66 -5.44
C LEU A 65 -6.05 -13.46 -3.93
N LEU A 66 -4.93 -13.73 -3.25
CA LEU A 66 -4.82 -13.49 -1.83
C LEU A 66 -4.91 -11.98 -1.52
N ALA A 67 -4.23 -11.14 -2.29
CA ALA A 67 -4.36 -9.69 -2.19
C ALA A 67 -5.80 -9.23 -2.47
N SER A 68 -6.46 -9.78 -3.48
CA SER A 68 -7.86 -9.48 -3.81
C SER A 68 -8.81 -9.88 -2.67
N ALA A 69 -8.56 -11.00 -1.99
CA ALA A 69 -9.35 -11.42 -0.83
C ALA A 69 -9.19 -10.47 0.35
N TYR A 70 -7.97 -10.00 0.62
CA TYR A 70 -7.74 -8.97 1.63
C TYR A 70 -8.38 -7.62 1.25
N ALA A 71 -8.21 -7.18 0.00
CA ALA A 71 -8.80 -5.93 -0.49
C ALA A 71 -10.34 -5.97 -0.46
N CYS A 72 -10.95 -7.07 -0.90
CA CYS A 72 -12.39 -7.32 -0.81
C CYS A 72 -12.87 -7.18 0.64
N LYS A 73 -12.13 -7.76 1.60
CA LYS A 73 -12.44 -7.68 3.02
C LYS A 73 -12.35 -6.26 3.58
N ALA A 74 -11.52 -5.40 2.97
CA ALA A 74 -11.44 -3.97 3.26
C ALA A 74 -12.50 -3.12 2.53
N GLY A 75 -13.45 -3.74 1.82
CA GLY A 75 -14.51 -3.05 1.08
C GLY A 75 -14.13 -2.63 -0.35
N TYR A 76 -12.93 -2.99 -0.83
CA TYR A 76 -12.46 -2.59 -2.14
C TYR A 76 -13.13 -3.35 -3.28
N THR A 77 -13.55 -2.60 -4.30
CA THR A 77 -13.88 -3.14 -5.61
C THR A 77 -13.19 -2.32 -6.70
N THR A 78 -12.65 -3.00 -7.71
CA THR A 78 -12.04 -2.34 -8.87
C THR A 78 -13.05 -1.45 -9.60
N THR A 79 -14.32 -1.88 -9.67
CA THR A 79 -15.39 -1.12 -10.35
C THR A 79 -15.67 0.21 -9.65
N SER A 80 -15.81 0.22 -8.32
CA SER A 80 -16.04 1.47 -7.59
C SER A 80 -14.82 2.38 -7.69
N PHE A 81 -13.61 1.84 -7.53
CA PHE A 81 -12.37 2.62 -7.66
C PHE A 81 -12.28 3.35 -9.00
N PHE A 82 -12.45 2.65 -10.13
CA PHE A 82 -12.37 3.31 -11.44
C PHE A 82 -13.53 4.28 -11.70
N THR A 83 -14.73 3.98 -11.20
CA THR A 83 -15.86 4.92 -11.30
C THR A 83 -15.56 6.21 -10.55
N GLU A 84 -14.96 6.14 -9.37
CA GLU A 84 -14.57 7.32 -8.60
C GLU A 84 -13.38 8.04 -9.25
N LEU A 85 -12.38 7.30 -9.73
CA LEU A 85 -11.19 7.84 -10.41
C LEU A 85 -11.58 8.64 -11.67
N GLU A 86 -12.49 8.12 -12.50
CA GLU A 86 -12.97 8.83 -13.72
C GLU A 86 -13.67 10.15 -13.40
N ASN A 87 -14.34 10.22 -12.24
CA ASN A 87 -15.01 11.44 -11.76
C ASN A 87 -14.08 12.35 -10.96
N THR A 88 -12.84 11.93 -10.74
CA THR A 88 -11.84 12.66 -9.99
C THR A 88 -10.89 13.34 -10.95
N ASN A 89 -10.81 14.67 -10.88
CA ASN A 89 -9.67 15.35 -11.47
C ASN A 89 -8.47 15.07 -10.57
N LEU A 90 -7.54 14.21 -11.02
CA LEU A 90 -6.27 13.99 -10.35
C LEU A 90 -5.52 15.32 -10.33
N GLY A 91 -5.76 16.08 -9.27
CA GLY A 91 -5.14 17.37 -9.06
C GLY A 91 -3.63 17.24 -9.02
N THR A 92 -3.00 18.31 -9.45
CA THR A 92 -1.55 18.45 -9.53
C THR A 92 -1.08 19.41 -8.44
N GLY A 93 0.20 19.35 -8.13
CA GLY A 93 0.86 20.16 -7.13
C GLY A 93 0.46 19.79 -5.71
N ALA A 94 0.14 20.82 -4.93
CA ALA A 94 0.01 20.72 -3.48
C ALA A 94 -1.25 19.97 -2.99
N ASP A 95 -2.21 19.69 -3.87
CA ASP A 95 -3.49 19.06 -3.50
C ASP A 95 -3.58 17.58 -3.88
N LEU A 96 -2.48 17.00 -4.37
CA LEU A 96 -2.42 15.62 -4.85
C LEU A 96 -3.01 14.63 -3.83
N LEU A 97 -2.50 14.65 -2.61
CA LEU A 97 -2.91 13.72 -1.55
C LEU A 97 -4.30 14.07 -1.00
N SER A 98 -4.70 15.34 -1.05
CA SER A 98 -6.05 15.79 -0.68
C SER A 98 -7.13 15.09 -1.51
N ILE A 99 -6.85 14.82 -2.78
CA ILE A 99 -7.81 14.18 -3.67
C ILE A 99 -8.00 12.71 -3.35
N PHE A 100 -6.94 12.01 -2.93
CA PHE A 100 -7.05 10.60 -2.56
C PHE A 100 -7.98 10.40 -1.35
N THR A 101 -8.07 11.40 -0.47
CA THR A 101 -9.00 11.35 0.67
C THR A 101 -10.46 11.49 0.27
N THR A 102 -10.75 11.96 -0.95
CA THR A 102 -12.14 12.13 -1.43
C THR A 102 -12.79 10.82 -1.86
N PHE A 103 -12.00 9.76 -2.07
CA PHE A 103 -12.56 8.44 -2.33
C PHE A 103 -13.43 7.99 -1.16
N THR A 104 -14.61 7.46 -1.47
CA THR A 104 -15.62 7.03 -0.48
C THR A 104 -15.02 6.06 0.53
N GLN A 105 -14.16 5.14 0.06
CA GLN A 105 -13.46 4.18 0.92
C GLN A 105 -12.38 4.81 1.80
N ALA A 106 -11.77 5.93 1.38
CA ALA A 106 -10.81 6.66 2.20
C ALA A 106 -11.50 7.26 3.44
N GLN A 107 -12.69 7.83 3.23
CA GLN A 107 -13.49 8.52 4.26
C GLN A 107 -14.03 7.61 5.37
N THR A 108 -13.94 6.28 5.22
CA THR A 108 -14.37 5.35 6.26
C THR A 108 -13.29 5.06 7.30
N ASN A 109 -12.06 5.53 7.11
CA ASN A 109 -10.98 5.22 8.03
C ASN A 109 -11.20 5.90 9.38
N THR A 110 -11.38 5.09 10.43
CA THR A 110 -11.55 5.58 11.80
C THR A 110 -10.26 5.60 12.62
N GLY A 111 -9.16 5.10 12.04
CA GLY A 111 -7.82 5.23 12.59
C GLY A 111 -6.91 4.02 12.41
N PRO A 112 -5.75 4.00 13.07
CA PRO A 112 -4.71 2.99 12.84
C PRO A 112 -5.13 1.55 13.15
N LEU A 113 -6.18 1.37 13.97
CA LEU A 113 -6.72 0.05 14.33
C LEU A 113 -7.98 -0.31 13.52
N ASP A 114 -8.36 0.53 12.55
CA ASP A 114 -9.46 0.27 11.65
C ASP A 114 -9.20 -1.02 10.86
N ARG A 115 -10.19 -1.92 10.85
CA ARG A 115 -10.01 -3.24 10.27
C ARG A 115 -9.85 -3.18 8.76
N ASP A 116 -10.55 -2.27 8.09
CA ASP A 116 -10.51 -2.15 6.64
C ASP A 116 -9.16 -1.58 6.22
N TYR A 117 -8.64 -0.59 6.97
CA TYR A 117 -7.27 -0.09 6.82
C TYR A 117 -6.24 -1.24 6.96
N ILE A 118 -6.30 -2.01 8.04
CA ILE A 118 -5.37 -3.14 8.25
C ILE A 118 -5.45 -4.18 7.13
N TYR A 119 -6.65 -4.52 6.63
CA TYR A 119 -6.79 -5.50 5.56
C TYR A 119 -6.32 -4.96 4.21
N MET A 120 -6.52 -3.68 3.92
CA MET A 120 -5.97 -3.05 2.72
C MET A 120 -4.44 -3.03 2.76
N PHE A 121 -3.83 -2.64 3.88
CA PHE A 121 -2.38 -2.72 4.07
C PHE A 121 -1.84 -4.15 3.88
N LYS A 122 -2.57 -5.17 4.34
CA LYS A 122 -2.23 -6.59 4.10
C LYS A 122 -2.32 -6.98 2.64
N ALA A 123 -3.31 -6.47 1.90
CA ALA A 123 -3.42 -6.69 0.46
C ALA A 123 -2.20 -6.10 -0.26
N ILE A 124 -1.82 -4.87 0.07
CA ILE A 124 -0.64 -4.19 -0.45
C ILE A 124 0.64 -4.98 -0.14
N ASN A 125 0.85 -5.38 1.12
CA ASN A 125 2.02 -6.16 1.51
C ASN A 125 2.09 -7.52 0.81
N THR A 126 0.95 -8.15 0.54
CA THR A 126 0.89 -9.41 -0.23
C THR A 126 1.43 -9.22 -1.66
N LEU A 127 1.16 -8.07 -2.28
CA LEU A 127 1.67 -7.74 -3.62
C LEU A 127 3.15 -7.31 -3.57
N LEU A 128 3.53 -6.50 -2.58
CA LEU A 128 4.89 -5.98 -2.40
C LEU A 128 5.90 -7.10 -2.16
N PHE A 129 5.63 -7.97 -1.18
CA PHE A 129 6.50 -9.07 -0.78
C PHE A 129 6.12 -10.38 -1.49
N SER A 130 5.91 -10.27 -2.80
CA SER A 130 5.71 -11.41 -3.68
C SER A 130 7.04 -11.92 -4.23
N GLY A 131 7.05 -13.14 -4.76
CA GLY A 131 8.26 -13.78 -5.26
C GLY A 131 9.23 -14.15 -4.15
N THR A 132 10.48 -13.69 -4.29
CA THR A 132 11.59 -14.04 -3.39
C THR A 132 11.95 -12.96 -2.37
N VAL A 133 11.29 -11.81 -2.44
CA VAL A 133 11.58 -10.63 -1.60
C VAL A 133 11.13 -10.84 -0.16
N SER A 134 12.04 -10.63 0.78
CA SER A 134 11.73 -10.71 2.21
C SER A 134 11.24 -9.37 2.78
N THR A 135 10.54 -9.41 3.93
CA THR A 135 10.14 -8.18 4.64
C THR A 135 11.32 -7.38 5.18
N ALA A 136 12.51 -7.98 5.25
CA ALA A 136 13.75 -7.31 5.66
C ALA A 136 14.44 -6.57 4.49
N GLU A 137 13.81 -6.52 3.32
CA GLU A 137 14.33 -5.88 2.11
C GLU A 137 13.32 -4.85 1.58
N ASN A 138 13.78 -3.92 0.73
CA ASN A 138 12.90 -2.97 0.05
C ASN A 138 12.27 -3.66 -1.18
N PRO A 139 10.92 -3.82 -1.24
CA PRO A 139 10.24 -4.49 -2.34
C PRO A 139 10.12 -3.62 -3.59
N ALA A 140 11.19 -3.52 -4.37
CA ALA A 140 11.21 -2.73 -5.60
C ALA A 140 10.33 -3.33 -6.71
N ALA A 141 9.68 -2.47 -7.50
CA ALA A 141 8.89 -2.87 -8.65
C ALA A 141 9.67 -3.69 -9.67
N ALA A 142 10.95 -3.36 -9.84
CA ALA A 142 11.87 -4.11 -10.70
C ALA A 142 12.12 -5.55 -10.25
N PHE A 143 12.01 -5.88 -8.94
CA PHE A 143 12.18 -7.25 -8.46
C PHE A 143 11.04 -8.17 -8.90
N ARG A 144 9.81 -7.64 -8.97
CA ARG A 144 8.65 -8.40 -9.46
C ARG A 144 8.83 -8.81 -10.93
N ALA A 145 9.52 -8.02 -11.74
CA ALA A 145 9.86 -8.37 -13.12
C ALA A 145 11.00 -9.42 -13.23
N GLN A 146 11.72 -9.68 -12.15
CA GLN A 146 12.73 -10.76 -12.07
C GLN A 146 12.08 -12.07 -11.59
N ASP A 147 11.14 -11.98 -10.65
CA ASP A 147 10.45 -13.13 -10.07
C ASP A 147 9.28 -13.63 -10.94
N PHE A 148 8.68 -12.75 -11.76
CA PHE A 148 7.56 -13.06 -12.64
C PHE A 148 7.84 -12.68 -14.10
N THR A 149 6.98 -13.15 -15.02
CA THR A 149 7.00 -12.62 -16.40
C THR A 149 6.60 -11.15 -16.40
N THR A 150 7.10 -10.36 -17.35
CA THR A 150 6.79 -8.92 -17.47
C THR A 150 5.30 -8.63 -17.39
N GLU A 151 4.48 -9.37 -18.14
CA GLU A 151 3.01 -9.25 -18.10
C GLU A 151 2.43 -9.44 -16.69
N LYS A 152 2.88 -10.47 -15.95
CA LYS A 152 2.40 -10.75 -14.59
C LYS A 152 2.89 -9.70 -13.60
N ALA A 153 4.12 -9.24 -13.77
CA ALA A 153 4.68 -8.16 -12.96
C ALA A 153 3.89 -6.86 -13.17
N ASP A 154 3.55 -6.52 -14.41
CA ASP A 154 2.74 -5.34 -14.75
C ASP A 154 1.33 -5.43 -14.16
N GLU A 155 0.70 -6.60 -14.18
CA GLU A 155 -0.59 -6.83 -13.52
C GLU A 155 -0.51 -6.63 -12.00
N ILE A 156 0.54 -7.15 -11.35
CA ILE A 156 0.78 -6.99 -9.90
C ILE A 156 1.03 -5.51 -9.58
N ASN A 157 1.89 -4.84 -10.34
CA ASN A 157 2.24 -3.43 -10.17
C ASN A 157 1.03 -2.53 -10.36
N SER A 158 0.21 -2.79 -11.38
CA SER A 158 -1.01 -2.04 -11.64
C SER A 158 -2.00 -2.21 -10.49
N PHE A 159 -2.20 -3.45 -10.01
CA PHE A 159 -3.11 -3.68 -8.89
C PHE A 159 -2.61 -3.02 -7.60
N LEU A 160 -1.30 -3.11 -7.34
CA LEU A 160 -0.64 -2.44 -6.21
C LEU A 160 -0.82 -0.92 -6.27
N LEU A 161 -0.72 -0.31 -7.46
CA LEU A 161 -0.99 1.12 -7.65
C LEU A 161 -2.42 1.47 -7.22
N PHE A 162 -3.43 0.72 -7.69
CA PHE A 162 -4.83 0.99 -7.37
C PHE A 162 -5.12 0.89 -5.87
N LEU A 163 -4.58 -0.14 -5.21
CA LEU A 163 -4.73 -0.28 -3.76
C LEU A 163 -4.00 0.85 -3.01
N SER A 164 -2.84 1.29 -3.51
CA SER A 164 -2.06 2.37 -2.90
C SER A 164 -2.79 3.71 -2.94
N PHE A 165 -3.52 4.03 -4.02
CA PHE A 165 -4.38 5.22 -4.08
C PHE A 165 -5.39 5.25 -2.92
N VAL A 166 -6.10 4.14 -2.70
CA VAL A 166 -7.12 4.06 -1.66
C VAL A 166 -6.50 4.10 -0.26
N GLU A 167 -5.41 3.37 -0.05
CA GLU A 167 -4.76 3.30 1.26
C GLU A 167 -4.08 4.62 1.65
N LEU A 168 -3.43 5.30 0.70
CA LEU A 168 -2.90 6.65 0.93
C LEU A 168 -4.06 7.60 1.27
N GLY A 169 -5.17 7.50 0.53
CA GLY A 169 -6.39 8.24 0.86
C GLY A 169 -6.87 8.00 2.29
N LYS A 170 -6.96 6.74 2.73
CA LYS A 170 -7.33 6.38 4.11
C LYS A 170 -6.34 6.98 5.12
N TYR A 171 -5.04 6.88 4.85
CA TYR A 171 -3.98 7.42 5.70
C TYR A 171 -4.14 8.94 5.87
N PHE A 172 -4.22 9.68 4.78
CA PHE A 172 -4.33 11.14 4.81
C PHE A 172 -5.69 11.62 5.31
N TYR A 173 -6.77 10.89 5.06
CA TYR A 173 -8.08 11.23 5.61
C TYR A 173 -8.04 11.26 7.13
N HIS A 174 -7.52 10.18 7.74
CA HIS A 174 -7.41 10.08 9.19
C HIS A 174 -6.39 11.07 9.76
N TYR A 175 -5.13 10.96 9.33
CA TYR A 175 -4.04 11.71 9.95
C TYR A 175 -3.98 13.19 9.55
N GLY A 176 -4.58 13.56 8.42
CA GLY A 176 -4.77 14.96 8.05
C GLY A 176 -6.01 15.59 8.66
N THR A 177 -6.85 14.81 9.35
CA THR A 177 -8.15 15.27 9.85
C THR A 177 -8.99 15.88 8.73
N THR A 178 -8.94 15.25 7.56
CA THR A 178 -9.45 15.81 6.31
C THR A 178 -10.95 15.63 6.22
N ASP A 179 -11.65 16.64 5.70
CA ASP A 179 -13.10 16.52 5.48
C ASP A 179 -13.44 15.73 4.20
N SER A 180 -14.73 15.51 3.97
CA SER A 180 -15.23 14.76 2.81
C SER A 180 -14.94 15.43 1.46
N THR A 181 -14.46 16.68 1.45
CA THR A 181 -14.11 17.44 0.24
C THR A 181 -12.61 17.49 -0.02
N GLY A 182 -11.81 16.85 0.84
CA GLY A 182 -10.36 16.85 0.74
C GLY A 182 -9.69 18.03 1.45
N VAL A 183 -10.41 18.78 2.31
CA VAL A 183 -9.82 19.88 3.08
C VAL A 183 -9.21 19.36 4.38
N LYS A 184 -7.90 19.44 4.48
CA LYS A 184 -7.08 19.06 5.64
C LYS A 184 -7.37 19.94 6.84
N GLY A 185 -7.56 19.29 7.98
CA GLY A 185 -8.08 19.91 9.19
C GLY A 185 -9.56 20.27 9.10
N GLY A 186 -10.24 20.03 7.97
CA GLY A 186 -11.66 20.37 7.80
C GLY A 186 -12.59 19.54 8.70
N ALA A 187 -12.18 18.35 9.11
CA ALA A 187 -12.97 17.45 9.97
C ALA A 187 -12.65 17.57 11.46
N GLY A 188 -11.65 18.37 11.87
CA GLY A 188 -11.23 18.42 13.27
C GLY A 188 -10.33 19.61 13.62
N ALA A 189 -9.66 19.54 14.76
CA ALA A 189 -8.84 20.64 15.28
C ALA A 189 -7.37 20.57 14.86
N ALA A 190 -6.89 19.41 14.39
CA ALA A 190 -5.52 19.23 13.95
C ALA A 190 -5.37 19.69 12.50
N VAL A 191 -4.56 20.72 12.30
CA VAL A 191 -4.33 21.38 10.99
C VAL A 191 -3.04 20.92 10.31
N CYS A 192 -2.15 20.29 11.08
CA CYS A 192 -0.93 19.63 10.63
C CYS A 192 -1.09 18.11 10.76
N MET A 193 -0.30 17.33 10.02
CA MET A 193 -0.22 15.88 10.23
C MET A 193 0.43 15.57 11.59
N HIS A 194 1.50 16.30 11.92
CA HIS A 194 2.28 16.15 13.15
C HIS A 194 2.46 17.49 13.87
N SER A 195 2.65 17.46 15.19
CA SER A 195 2.92 18.66 15.99
C SER A 195 4.41 19.02 15.91
N TYR A 196 4.82 19.72 14.85
CA TYR A 196 6.22 20.06 14.63
C TYR A 196 6.75 20.99 15.73
N ALA A 197 7.75 20.51 16.47
CA ALA A 197 8.40 21.25 17.54
C ALA A 197 9.41 22.30 17.03
N ASN A 198 9.96 22.09 15.84
CA ASN A 198 10.99 22.97 15.25
C ASN A 198 10.40 23.87 14.16
N ILE A 199 10.47 25.18 14.38
CA ILE A 199 10.13 26.21 13.40
C ILE A 199 10.95 26.07 12.11
N ALA A 200 12.19 25.56 12.15
CA ALA A 200 12.99 25.36 10.93
C ALA A 200 12.38 24.28 10.01
N ASN A 201 11.85 23.19 10.56
CA ASN A 201 11.25 22.10 9.76
C ASN A 201 9.96 22.59 9.05
N ILE A 202 9.20 23.47 9.70
CA ILE A 202 8.02 24.13 9.10
C ILE A 202 8.39 25.30 8.19
N ASN A 203 9.30 26.19 8.58
CA ASN A 203 9.63 27.41 7.82
C ASN A 203 10.41 27.13 6.53
N VAL A 204 11.12 26.01 6.47
CA VAL A 204 11.83 25.57 5.25
C VAL A 204 10.82 25.02 4.22
N VAL A 205 9.72 24.42 4.67
CA VAL A 205 8.63 23.89 3.83
C VAL A 205 7.56 24.97 3.51
N LEU A 206 7.33 25.91 4.42
CA LEU A 206 6.19 26.83 4.42
C LEU A 206 6.64 28.31 4.51
N GLY A 207 7.54 28.74 3.61
CA GLY A 207 7.80 30.17 3.41
C GLY A 207 6.50 30.99 3.19
N ALA A 208 6.60 32.32 3.01
CA ALA A 208 5.48 33.28 3.00
C ALA A 208 4.33 33.09 1.95
N GLY A 209 4.17 31.91 1.36
CA GLY A 209 3.11 31.50 0.44
C GLY A 209 2.70 30.03 0.60
N ALA A 210 2.69 29.49 1.82
CA ALA A 210 2.19 28.14 2.10
C ALA A 210 0.80 27.90 1.47
N SER A 211 0.68 26.85 0.66
CA SER A 211 -0.60 26.23 0.36
C SER A 211 -0.96 25.36 1.57
N GLY A 212 -2.07 25.66 2.24
CA GLY A 212 -2.70 24.78 3.23
C GLY A 212 -2.78 25.22 4.68
N SER A 213 -3.31 24.32 5.53
CA SER A 213 -3.73 24.61 6.92
C SER A 213 -2.57 24.64 7.93
N CYS A 214 -1.51 23.86 7.69
CA CYS A 214 -0.29 23.86 8.50
C CYS A 214 0.66 24.96 8.01
N THR A 215 0.83 26.03 8.79
CA THR A 215 1.55 27.26 8.39
C THR A 215 2.50 27.80 9.45
N ALA A 216 2.46 27.28 10.68
CA ALA A 216 3.28 27.76 11.79
C ALA A 216 3.61 26.65 12.80
N ALA A 217 4.76 26.76 13.45
CA ALA A 217 5.12 25.83 14.52
C ALA A 217 4.19 25.94 15.72
N GLY A 218 4.06 24.81 16.44
CA GLY A 218 3.18 24.70 17.59
C GLY A 218 1.70 24.59 17.22
N GLN A 219 1.34 24.56 15.93
CA GLN A 219 0.02 24.12 15.50
C GLN A 219 -0.18 22.64 15.83
N ALA A 220 -1.42 22.30 16.19
CA ALA A 220 -1.75 20.95 16.61
C ALA A 220 -1.67 19.97 15.43
N GLY A 221 -0.88 18.92 15.60
CA GLY A 221 -0.90 17.74 14.75
C GLY A 221 -1.91 16.70 15.21
N HIS A 222 -2.13 15.68 14.39
CA HIS A 222 -3.06 14.60 14.73
C HIS A 222 -2.56 13.79 15.94
N ALA A 223 -3.42 13.54 16.92
CA ALA A 223 -3.04 12.90 18.19
C ALA A 223 -2.41 11.52 17.98
N ASP A 224 -2.89 10.76 17.01
CA ASP A 224 -2.33 9.45 16.69
C ASP A 224 -0.93 9.48 16.06
N LEU A 225 -0.46 10.61 15.53
CA LEU A 225 0.92 10.72 15.02
C LEU A 225 1.89 11.32 16.04
N ASN A 226 1.40 11.73 17.22
CA ASN A 226 2.22 12.33 18.25
C ASN A 226 2.50 11.30 19.37
N ASP A 227 3.77 11.14 19.73
CA ASP A 227 4.22 10.32 20.86
C ASP A 227 5.08 11.17 21.80
N GLY A 228 4.44 11.84 22.75
CA GLY A 228 5.14 12.63 23.77
C GLY A 228 5.96 13.83 23.25
N GLY A 229 5.72 14.28 22.02
CA GLY A 229 6.46 15.36 21.35
C GLY A 229 7.29 14.88 20.16
N ASP A 230 7.52 13.57 20.05
CA ASP A 230 8.11 12.93 18.87
C ASP A 230 7.01 12.42 17.93
N ILE A 231 7.38 12.06 16.70
CA ILE A 231 6.45 11.41 15.78
C ILE A 231 6.33 9.93 16.14
N HIS A 232 5.12 9.38 16.09
CA HIS A 232 4.90 7.96 16.38
C HIS A 232 5.53 7.08 15.28
N LEU A 233 6.69 6.47 15.58
CA LEU A 233 7.54 5.78 14.62
C LEU A 233 6.81 4.78 13.70
N GLU A 234 6.07 3.82 14.26
CA GLU A 234 5.37 2.78 13.47
C GLU A 234 4.40 3.39 12.47
N ARG A 235 3.55 4.32 12.92
CA ARG A 235 2.54 5.01 12.09
C ARG A 235 3.20 5.90 11.04
N ALA A 236 4.29 6.57 11.41
CA ALA A 236 5.07 7.36 10.48
C ALA A 236 5.68 6.51 9.37
N CYS A 237 6.30 5.39 9.76
CA CYS A 237 6.90 4.45 8.82
C CYS A 237 5.86 3.78 7.91
N GLN A 238 4.66 3.48 8.39
CA GLN A 238 3.56 3.00 7.53
C GLN A 238 3.25 4.00 6.41
N GLY A 239 3.09 5.29 6.73
CA GLY A 239 2.83 6.34 5.73
C GLY A 239 3.99 6.51 4.74
N ILE A 240 5.21 6.65 5.24
CA ILE A 240 6.43 6.83 4.42
C ILE A 240 6.60 5.67 3.44
N VAL A 241 6.51 4.43 3.95
CA VAL A 241 6.69 3.23 3.15
C VAL A 241 5.57 3.08 2.12
N LEU A 242 4.34 3.41 2.48
CA LEU A 242 3.21 3.38 1.55
C LEU A 242 3.44 4.37 0.39
N PHE A 243 3.87 5.61 0.69
CA PHE A 243 4.12 6.61 -0.35
C PHE A 243 5.36 6.29 -1.19
N ASN A 244 6.44 5.82 -0.59
CA ASN A 244 7.65 5.42 -1.33
C ASN A 244 7.37 4.23 -2.27
N ASN A 245 6.54 3.26 -1.86
CA ASN A 245 6.12 2.18 -2.74
C ASN A 245 5.19 2.67 -3.86
N PHE A 246 4.27 3.58 -3.55
CA PHE A 246 3.43 4.23 -4.57
C PHE A 246 4.28 4.94 -5.63
N LYS A 247 5.24 5.77 -5.21
CA LYS A 247 6.21 6.44 -6.10
C LYS A 247 6.96 5.42 -6.96
N ASP A 248 7.54 4.40 -6.34
CA ASP A 248 8.32 3.40 -7.06
C ASP A 248 7.49 2.67 -8.13
N VAL A 249 6.27 2.26 -7.79
CA VAL A 249 5.37 1.62 -8.73
C VAL A 249 4.95 2.56 -9.85
N LEU A 250 4.59 3.80 -9.51
CA LEU A 250 4.19 4.82 -10.47
C LEU A 250 5.29 5.10 -11.51
N LEU A 251 6.54 5.24 -11.06
CA LEU A 251 7.69 5.51 -11.94
C LEU A 251 8.11 4.32 -12.80
N ASN A 252 7.74 3.10 -12.41
CA ASN A 252 8.13 1.87 -13.11
C ASN A 252 6.98 1.23 -13.91
N LEU A 253 5.78 1.83 -13.92
CA LEU A 253 4.67 1.37 -14.74
C LEU A 253 4.68 2.04 -16.12
N THR A 254 4.61 1.24 -17.16
CA THR A 254 4.37 1.75 -18.52
C THR A 254 2.88 1.74 -18.83
N PHE A 255 2.26 2.92 -18.88
CA PHE A 255 0.87 3.04 -19.33
C PHE A 255 0.82 2.95 -20.86
N SER A 256 0.12 1.94 -21.37
CA SER A 256 0.02 1.67 -22.81
C SER A 256 -0.95 2.60 -23.57
N SER A 257 -1.67 3.48 -22.85
CA SER A 257 -2.65 4.40 -23.42
C SER A 257 -2.37 5.85 -23.07
N SER A 258 -2.46 6.74 -24.06
CA SER A 258 -2.35 8.21 -23.91
C SER A 258 -3.54 8.88 -23.20
N ALA A 259 -4.40 8.10 -22.53
CA ALA A 259 -5.65 8.59 -21.93
C ALA A 259 -5.46 9.16 -20.51
N ILE A 260 -4.38 8.78 -19.82
CA ILE A 260 -4.04 9.28 -18.48
C ILE A 260 -2.59 9.76 -18.55
N ASP A 261 -2.41 11.08 -18.52
CA ASP A 261 -1.10 11.70 -18.39
C ASP A 261 -0.79 11.88 -16.89
N LEU A 262 0.23 11.18 -16.40
CA LEU A 262 0.70 11.26 -15.02
C LEU A 262 2.03 12.01 -14.91
N SER A 263 2.47 12.70 -15.98
CA SER A 263 3.76 13.40 -16.00
C SER A 263 3.83 14.52 -14.96
N ASP A 264 2.80 15.37 -14.89
CA ASP A 264 2.72 16.44 -13.87
C ASP A 264 2.80 15.86 -12.45
N LEU A 265 2.05 14.78 -12.18
CA LEU A 265 2.10 14.04 -10.91
C LEU A 265 3.52 13.56 -10.58
N ILE A 266 4.20 12.96 -11.56
CA ILE A 266 5.57 12.47 -11.41
C ILE A 266 6.53 13.64 -11.13
N ASP A 267 6.37 14.76 -11.82
CA ASP A 267 7.20 15.96 -11.65
C ASP A 267 7.01 16.61 -10.28
N ASP A 268 5.78 16.68 -9.76
CA ASP A 268 5.48 17.18 -8.42
C ASP A 268 6.14 16.31 -7.33
N ILE A 269 6.00 14.98 -7.46
CA ILE A 269 6.64 14.02 -6.55
C ILE A 269 8.17 14.20 -6.59
N ASN A 270 8.77 14.22 -7.79
CA ASN A 270 10.22 14.35 -7.95
C ASN A 270 10.73 15.68 -7.37
N THR A 271 9.98 16.77 -7.54
CA THR A 271 10.32 18.08 -6.98
C THR A 271 10.31 18.05 -5.45
N ALA A 272 9.27 17.47 -4.84
CA ALA A 272 9.17 17.34 -3.39
C ALA A 272 10.31 16.48 -2.82
N PHE A 273 10.66 15.36 -3.47
CA PHE A 273 11.79 14.52 -3.05
C PHE A 273 13.16 15.19 -3.25
N ALA A 274 13.33 15.97 -4.32
CA ALA A 274 14.58 16.72 -4.52
C ALA A 274 14.82 17.72 -3.40
N ALA A 275 13.76 18.40 -2.93
CA ALA A 275 13.84 19.33 -1.81
C ALA A 275 14.02 18.59 -0.46
N LEU A 276 13.31 17.48 -0.24
CA LEU A 276 13.52 16.62 0.93
C LEU A 276 15.00 16.24 1.11
N LEU A 277 15.64 15.80 0.03
CA LEU A 277 17.00 15.27 0.04
C LEU A 277 18.08 16.30 0.35
N THR A 278 17.77 17.61 0.31
CA THR A 278 18.75 18.64 0.72
C THR A 278 18.86 18.77 2.23
N ASP A 279 17.83 18.34 2.98
CA ASP A 279 17.70 18.69 4.40
C ASP A 279 17.68 17.49 5.35
N VAL A 280 17.40 16.29 4.84
CA VAL A 280 17.53 15.06 5.64
C VAL A 280 18.99 14.70 5.86
N SER A 281 19.29 14.16 7.03
CA SER A 281 20.64 13.66 7.35
C SER A 281 20.89 12.25 6.80
N ASP A 282 19.85 11.43 6.69
CA ASP A 282 19.87 10.09 6.11
C ASP A 282 18.93 10.03 4.90
N SER A 283 19.52 10.05 3.70
CA SER A 283 18.80 10.00 2.43
C SER A 283 18.06 8.68 2.17
N SER A 284 18.33 7.62 2.96
CA SER A 284 17.63 6.34 2.80
C SER A 284 16.13 6.44 3.10
N ILE A 285 15.69 7.49 3.81
CA ILE A 285 14.26 7.75 4.07
C ILE A 285 13.45 7.94 2.79
N ALA A 286 14.09 8.41 1.70
CA ALA A 286 13.45 8.61 0.41
C ALA A 286 13.19 7.31 -0.37
N GLU A 287 13.83 6.21 0.04
CA GLU A 287 13.86 4.94 -0.70
C GLU A 287 13.39 3.74 0.13
N VAL A 288 13.17 3.93 1.43
CA VAL A 288 12.70 2.88 2.34
C VAL A 288 11.27 2.46 2.01
N ARG A 289 11.09 1.16 1.78
CA ARG A 289 9.85 0.55 1.27
C ARG A 289 9.39 -0.66 2.09
N SER A 290 10.05 -0.93 3.22
CA SER A 290 9.59 -1.88 4.23
C SER A 290 9.41 -1.16 5.55
N VAL A 291 8.27 -1.39 6.22
CA VAL A 291 7.99 -0.82 7.54
C VAL A 291 9.05 -1.25 8.54
N SER A 292 9.42 -2.53 8.56
CA SER A 292 10.44 -3.04 9.48
C SER A 292 11.82 -2.40 9.25
N LEU A 293 12.19 -2.12 8.00
CA LEU A 293 13.42 -1.40 7.69
C LEU A 293 13.33 0.07 8.11
N CYS A 294 12.20 0.73 7.87
CA CYS A 294 11.99 2.10 8.29
C CYS A 294 12.10 2.23 9.82
N GLU A 295 11.41 1.38 10.56
CA GLU A 295 11.47 1.37 12.03
C GLU A 295 12.89 1.12 12.52
N ALA A 296 13.61 0.16 11.92
CA ALA A 296 14.99 -0.14 12.31
C ALA A 296 15.95 1.01 12.01
N ASN A 297 15.86 1.62 10.82
CA ASN A 297 16.78 2.68 10.39
C ASN A 297 16.52 4.00 11.12
N PHE A 298 15.25 4.31 11.43
CA PHE A 298 14.84 5.61 11.97
C PHE A 298 14.44 5.57 13.46
N ALA A 299 14.68 4.46 14.17
CA ALA A 299 14.36 4.29 15.60
C ALA A 299 14.86 5.42 16.51
N THR A 300 15.95 6.10 16.13
CA THR A 300 16.54 7.22 16.89
C THR A 300 16.63 8.51 16.08
N ASN A 301 16.08 8.54 14.86
CA ASN A 301 16.16 9.66 13.94
C ASN A 301 14.77 10.26 13.67
N ASN A 302 14.16 10.78 14.74
CA ASN A 302 12.87 11.46 14.69
C ASN A 302 12.89 12.72 13.80
N ASN A 303 14.05 13.37 13.66
CA ASN A 303 14.17 14.59 12.88
C ASN A 303 13.92 14.35 11.38
N ASP A 304 14.56 13.33 10.79
CA ASP A 304 14.37 13.04 9.37
C ASP A 304 12.94 12.57 9.06
N LEU A 305 12.29 11.85 9.99
CA LEU A 305 10.86 11.51 9.88
C LEU A 305 9.98 12.78 9.83
N GLN A 306 10.23 13.75 10.72
CA GLN A 306 9.49 15.01 10.71
C GLN A 306 9.76 15.82 9.43
N ILE A 307 11.01 15.86 8.94
CA ILE A 307 11.37 16.54 7.69
C ILE A 307 10.66 15.89 6.51
N TYR A 308 10.60 14.55 6.44
CA TYR A 308 9.84 13.84 5.42
C TYR A 308 8.37 14.23 5.45
N PHE A 309 7.75 14.21 6.63
CA PHE A 309 6.35 14.59 6.78
C PHE A 309 6.11 16.01 6.30
N ALA A 310 6.99 16.96 6.65
CA ALA A 310 6.87 18.33 6.20
C ALA A 310 6.99 18.44 4.66
N TYR A 311 8.06 17.90 4.07
CA TYR A 311 8.31 18.06 2.62
C TYR A 311 7.37 17.27 1.71
N ILE A 312 6.95 16.08 2.14
CA ILE A 312 6.16 15.19 1.29
C ILE A 312 4.70 15.31 1.66
N PHE A 313 4.36 15.14 2.94
CA PHE A 313 2.97 15.06 3.36
C PHE A 313 2.32 16.40 3.63
N GLU A 314 3.04 17.41 4.13
CA GLU A 314 2.43 18.75 4.28
C GLU A 314 2.32 19.46 2.93
N ILE A 315 3.34 19.37 2.07
CA ILE A 315 3.32 20.01 0.73
C ILE A 315 2.25 19.39 -0.17
N LEU A 316 2.20 18.05 -0.28
CA LEU A 316 1.31 17.39 -1.23
C LEU A 316 -0.11 17.17 -0.70
N HIS A 317 -0.38 17.51 0.57
CA HIS A 317 -1.70 17.47 1.20
C HIS A 317 -2.04 18.85 1.75
N SER A 318 -2.30 19.79 0.85
CA SER A 318 -2.36 21.21 1.18
C SER A 318 -3.78 21.76 1.29
N ARG A 319 -4.73 21.27 0.48
CA ARG A 319 -6.12 21.71 0.54
C ARG A 319 -6.74 21.51 1.91
#